data_AF-A0A1J4K5F6-F1
#
_entry.id   AF-A0A1J4K5F6-F1
#
_cell.length_a   1.000
_cell.length_b   1.000
_cell.length_c   1.000
_cell.angle_alpha   90.00
_cell.angle_beta   90.00
_cell.angle_gamma   90.00
#
_symmetry.space_group_name_H-M   'P 1'
#
loop_
_entity.id
_entity.type
_entity.pdbx_description
1 polymer ?
#
loop_
_entity_poly.entity_id
_entity_poly.type
_entity_poly.pdbx_seq_one_letter_code
_entity_poly.pdbx_strand_id
1 'polypeptide(L)'
;MGTGVSFTVIKPGEKMRHVGGSAIGGGTLLALSRLILNITDFELLCKLASEGDQSKLDLLISDVFGADYGTTLKADVIASSMAKAAWMEERPADKDIAASILATVSFSIGAHVATIAASQNVKTVVFVGGFLDMNGIIAHNLMRSVNLFHPEITLVIPENYHFFGAIGAALSVKDK
;
A
#
# COMPACT_ATOMS: atom_id res chain seq x y z
N MET A 1 8.11 -3.79 -3.43
CA MET A 1 7.81 -2.35 -3.26
C MET A 1 9.12 -1.61 -3.02
N GLY A 2 9.63 -0.97 -4.07
CA GLY A 2 10.79 -0.07 -4.02
C GLY A 2 10.36 1.33 -4.44
N THR A 3 11.17 2.02 -5.22
CA THR A 3 10.79 3.31 -5.86
C THR A 3 9.48 3.17 -6.64
N GLY A 4 9.36 2.11 -7.44
CA GLY A 4 8.10 1.63 -8.01
C GLY A 4 7.72 0.25 -7.45
N VAL A 5 6.74 -0.41 -8.06
CA VAL A 5 6.30 -1.75 -7.66
C VAL A 5 6.38 -2.70 -8.86
N SER A 6 6.95 -3.87 -8.62
CA SER A 6 6.98 -4.99 -9.57
C SER A 6 6.14 -6.13 -8.99
N PHE A 7 5.31 -6.73 -9.83
CA PHE A 7 4.54 -7.92 -9.51
C PHE A 7 5.14 -9.13 -10.20
N THR A 8 5.48 -10.13 -9.42
CA THR A 8 6.14 -11.35 -9.88
C THR A 8 5.37 -12.55 -9.37
N VAL A 9 5.13 -13.51 -10.25
CA VAL A 9 4.47 -14.78 -9.91
C VAL A 9 5.47 -15.91 -9.96
N ILE A 10 5.39 -16.76 -8.95
CA ILE A 10 6.16 -17.99 -8.83
C ILE A 10 5.16 -19.11 -8.57
N LYS A 11 5.21 -20.16 -9.39
CA LYS A 11 4.39 -21.36 -9.24
C LYS A 11 5.31 -22.59 -9.20
N PRO A 12 4.96 -23.65 -8.46
CA PRO A 12 5.76 -24.87 -8.43
C PRO A 12 6.01 -25.43 -9.84
N GLY A 13 7.27 -25.72 -10.17
CA GLY A 13 7.66 -26.26 -11.48
C GLY A 13 7.66 -25.25 -12.63
N GLU A 14 7.30 -23.98 -12.39
CA GLU A 14 7.31 -22.93 -13.40
C GLU A 14 8.48 -21.95 -13.19
N LYS A 15 8.94 -21.35 -14.29
CA LYS A 15 9.87 -20.22 -14.20
C LYS A 15 9.16 -19.02 -13.59
N MET A 16 9.90 -18.24 -12.80
CA MET A 16 9.47 -16.93 -12.32
C MET A 16 9.02 -16.06 -13.50
N ARG A 17 7.89 -15.37 -13.37
CA ARG A 17 7.41 -14.42 -14.39
C ARG A 17 7.11 -13.06 -13.78
N HIS A 18 7.58 -12.01 -14.43
CA HIS A 18 7.12 -10.66 -14.18
C HIS A 18 5.76 -10.47 -14.87
N VAL A 19 4.73 -10.14 -14.09
CA VAL A 19 3.33 -10.11 -14.58
C VAL A 19 2.73 -8.70 -14.59
N GLY A 20 3.51 -7.69 -14.17
CA GLY A 20 3.10 -6.31 -14.19
C GLY A 20 3.83 -5.48 -13.15
N GLY A 21 3.39 -4.25 -12.98
CA GLY A 21 3.93 -3.33 -11.99
C GLY A 21 3.06 -2.11 -11.78
N SER A 22 3.47 -1.25 -10.86
CA SER A 22 2.87 0.05 -10.63
C SER A 22 3.96 1.12 -10.57
N ALA A 23 3.72 2.23 -11.27
CA ALA A 23 4.53 3.44 -11.11
C ALA A 23 4.27 4.13 -9.75
N ILE A 24 3.16 3.79 -9.08
CA ILE A 24 2.84 4.25 -7.73
C ILE A 24 3.54 3.32 -6.74
N GLY A 25 4.61 3.83 -6.13
CA GLY A 25 5.42 3.11 -5.15
C GLY A 25 6.00 4.03 -4.10
N GLY A 26 7.10 3.62 -3.46
CA GLY A 26 7.77 4.39 -2.42
C GLY A 26 8.34 5.72 -2.90
N GLY A 27 8.79 5.77 -4.16
CA GLY A 27 9.25 7.01 -4.78
C GLY A 27 8.12 8.02 -4.92
N THR A 28 6.93 7.56 -5.32
CA THR A 28 5.72 8.39 -5.40
C THR A 28 5.29 8.89 -4.02
N LEU A 29 5.31 8.01 -3.02
CA LEU A 29 5.03 8.35 -1.63
C LEU A 29 5.92 9.50 -1.12
N LEU A 30 7.25 9.35 -1.26
CA LEU A 30 8.19 10.38 -0.82
C LEU A 30 8.11 11.65 -1.68
N ALA A 31 7.83 11.54 -2.98
CA ALA A 31 7.65 12.70 -3.84
C ALA A 31 6.43 13.53 -3.42
N LEU A 32 5.28 12.89 -3.19
CA LEU A 32 4.08 13.57 -2.70
C LEU A 32 4.30 14.19 -1.32
N SER A 33 4.92 13.45 -0.40
CA SER A 33 5.28 13.96 0.92
C SER A 33 6.21 15.18 0.82
N ARG A 34 7.22 15.14 -0.05
CA ARG A 34 8.12 16.28 -0.28
C ARG A 34 7.38 17.49 -0.82
N LEU A 35 6.50 17.30 -1.79
CA LEU A 35 5.78 18.39 -2.45
C LEU A 35 4.75 19.06 -1.53
N ILE A 36 4.11 18.30 -0.64
CA ILE A 36 2.98 18.78 0.17
C ILE A 36 3.38 19.11 1.61
N LEU A 37 4.26 18.30 2.20
CA LEU A 37 4.67 18.37 3.60
C LEU A 37 6.13 18.79 3.79
N ASN A 38 6.90 18.88 2.70
CA ASN A 38 8.34 19.12 2.75
C ASN A 38 9.14 18.01 3.48
N ILE A 39 8.56 16.80 3.64
CA ILE A 39 9.16 15.65 4.34
C ILE A 39 9.66 14.60 3.33
N THR A 40 10.89 14.13 3.51
CA THR A 40 11.47 13.01 2.71
C THR A 40 11.98 11.87 3.57
N ASP A 41 12.01 12.06 4.89
CA ASP A 41 12.35 10.99 5.84
C ASP A 41 11.14 10.06 5.96
N PHE A 42 11.34 8.79 5.58
CA PHE A 42 10.28 7.80 5.53
C PHE A 42 9.77 7.41 6.92
N GLU A 43 10.67 7.25 7.90
CA GLU A 43 10.29 6.86 9.26
C GLU A 43 9.51 7.98 9.94
N LEU A 44 9.95 9.23 9.78
CA LEU A 44 9.23 10.41 10.24
C LEU A 44 7.86 10.51 9.59
N LEU A 45 7.75 10.25 8.28
CA LEU A 45 6.48 10.27 7.56
C LEU A 45 5.50 9.22 8.11
N CYS A 46 5.96 7.98 8.30
CA CYS A 46 5.15 6.90 8.87
C CYS A 46 4.70 7.24 10.30
N LYS A 47 5.60 7.78 11.14
CA LYS A 47 5.26 8.23 12.49
C LYS A 47 4.19 9.33 12.47
N LEU A 48 4.40 10.37 11.66
CA LEU A 48 3.48 11.49 11.53
C LEU A 48 2.09 11.03 11.06
N ALA A 49 2.04 10.10 10.10
CA ALA A 49 0.81 9.50 9.62
C ALA A 49 0.09 8.65 10.67
N SER A 50 0.83 7.95 11.55
CA SER A 50 0.24 7.14 12.62
C SER A 50 -0.50 7.99 13.67
N GLU A 51 -0.19 9.29 13.76
CA GLU A 51 -0.86 10.26 14.63
C GLU A 51 -2.02 11.00 13.93
N GLY A 52 -2.18 10.76 12.63
CA GLY A 52 -3.15 11.43 11.76
C GLY A 52 -4.42 10.61 11.50
N ASP A 53 -5.40 11.29 10.92
CA ASP A 53 -6.67 10.72 10.51
C ASP A 53 -6.94 11.00 9.03
N GLN A 54 -6.77 9.98 8.20
CA GLN A 54 -7.00 10.06 6.76
C GLN A 54 -8.46 10.39 6.40
N SER A 55 -9.43 10.08 7.27
CA SER A 55 -10.87 10.32 6.99
C SER A 55 -11.21 11.81 6.88
N LYS A 56 -10.35 12.69 7.36
CA LYS A 56 -10.50 14.15 7.21
C LYS A 56 -10.21 14.65 5.79
N LEU A 57 -9.43 13.90 5.01
CA LEU A 57 -9.08 14.26 3.64
C LEU A 57 -9.72 13.31 2.61
N ASP A 58 -9.84 12.05 2.96
CA ASP A 58 -10.41 11.04 2.07
C ASP A 58 -11.93 11.09 2.11
N LEU A 59 -12.54 11.02 0.93
CA LEU A 59 -13.97 10.81 0.79
C LEU A 59 -14.26 9.33 1.03
N LEU A 60 -15.08 9.03 2.02
CA LEU A 60 -15.45 7.68 2.43
C LEU A 60 -16.80 7.26 1.83
N ILE A 61 -17.08 5.96 1.86
CA ILE A 61 -18.40 5.42 1.49
C ILE A 61 -19.51 6.04 2.33
N SER A 62 -19.29 6.30 3.62
CA SER A 62 -20.25 6.99 4.47
C SER A 62 -20.52 8.44 4.05
N ASP A 63 -19.55 9.15 3.47
CA ASP A 63 -19.77 10.51 2.98
C ASP A 63 -20.68 10.52 1.74
N VAL A 64 -20.69 9.43 0.96
CA VAL A 64 -21.51 9.29 -0.24
C VAL A 64 -22.90 8.70 0.07
N PHE A 65 -22.97 7.70 0.94
CA PHE A 65 -24.19 6.91 1.17
C PHE A 65 -24.76 7.03 2.60
N GLY A 66 -24.06 7.66 3.53
CA GLY A 66 -24.46 7.79 4.94
C GLY A 66 -24.36 6.50 5.77
N ALA A 67 -24.00 5.36 5.15
CA ALA A 67 -23.93 4.04 5.77
C ALA A 67 -23.02 3.10 4.95
N ASP A 68 -22.95 1.83 5.36
CA ASP A 68 -22.41 0.76 4.51
C ASP A 68 -23.15 0.69 3.16
N TYR A 69 -22.40 0.45 2.08
CA TYR A 69 -22.96 0.19 0.76
C TYR A 69 -22.82 -1.31 0.43
N GLY A 70 -23.87 -2.07 0.75
CA GLY A 70 -23.89 -3.52 0.57
C GLY A 70 -23.03 -4.27 1.58
N THR A 71 -22.59 -5.48 1.23
CA THR A 71 -21.86 -6.37 2.15
C THR A 71 -20.36 -6.08 2.22
N THR A 72 -19.79 -5.54 1.15
CA THR A 72 -18.35 -5.37 0.96
C THR A 72 -17.85 -3.96 1.25
N LEU A 73 -18.56 -2.93 0.76
CA LEU A 73 -18.13 -1.54 0.92
C LEU A 73 -18.63 -0.99 2.25
N LYS A 74 -17.78 -1.11 3.27
CA LYS A 74 -18.03 -0.56 4.61
C LYS A 74 -17.95 0.96 4.63
N ALA A 75 -18.69 1.57 5.55
CA ALA A 75 -18.81 3.00 5.74
C ALA A 75 -17.45 3.72 5.82
N ASP A 76 -16.43 3.07 6.38
CA ASP A 76 -15.08 3.60 6.60
C ASP A 76 -14.12 3.38 5.41
N VAL A 77 -14.59 2.80 4.30
CA VAL A 77 -13.80 2.54 3.09
C VAL A 77 -13.63 3.82 2.29
N ILE A 78 -12.44 4.04 1.74
CA ILE A 78 -12.13 5.19 0.89
C ILE A 78 -12.86 5.03 -0.45
N ALA A 79 -13.77 5.96 -0.75
CA ALA A 79 -14.41 6.12 -2.05
C ALA A 79 -13.52 6.94 -3.00
N SER A 80 -12.86 7.98 -2.48
CA SER A 80 -11.90 8.80 -3.26
C SER A 80 -10.83 9.42 -2.36
N SER A 81 -9.57 9.06 -2.62
CA SER A 81 -8.41 9.54 -1.88
C SER A 81 -8.24 11.07 -1.99
N MET A 82 -7.97 11.72 -0.85
CA MET A 82 -7.73 13.17 -0.71
C MET A 82 -8.84 14.08 -1.22
N ALA A 83 -9.99 13.54 -1.63
CA ALA A 83 -10.99 14.28 -2.39
C ALA A 83 -11.67 15.40 -1.58
N LYS A 84 -11.74 15.30 -0.25
CA LYS A 84 -12.29 16.38 0.60
C LYS A 84 -11.44 17.64 0.50
N ALA A 85 -10.12 17.50 0.33
CA ALA A 85 -9.19 18.63 0.26
C ALA A 85 -9.49 19.62 -0.89
N ALA A 86 -10.17 19.18 -1.95
CA ALA A 86 -10.56 20.05 -3.07
C ALA A 86 -11.63 21.10 -2.69
N TRP A 87 -12.32 20.92 -1.55
CA TRP A 87 -13.44 21.75 -1.13
C TRP A 87 -13.24 22.34 0.28
N MET A 88 -12.07 22.13 0.88
CA MET A 88 -11.74 22.67 2.20
C MET A 88 -11.31 24.13 2.08
N GLU A 89 -11.82 24.99 2.96
CA GLU A 89 -11.39 26.39 3.06
C GLU A 89 -10.01 26.50 3.73
N GLU A 90 -9.75 25.64 4.72
CA GLU A 90 -8.49 25.60 5.47
C GLU A 90 -7.63 24.41 5.06
N ARG A 91 -6.31 24.61 5.08
CA ARG A 91 -5.36 23.53 4.83
C ARG A 91 -5.44 22.48 5.94
N PRO A 92 -5.54 21.18 5.63
CA PRO A 92 -5.54 20.13 6.65
C PRO A 92 -4.23 20.07 7.45
N ALA A 93 -4.28 19.46 8.64
CA ALA A 93 -3.09 19.23 9.44
C ALA A 93 -2.12 18.26 8.75
N ASP A 94 -0.81 18.47 8.94
CA ASP A 94 0.24 17.69 8.28
C ASP A 94 0.13 16.19 8.55
N LYS A 95 -0.26 15.81 9.77
CA LYS A 95 -0.49 14.42 10.15
C LYS A 95 -1.63 13.74 9.38
N ASP A 96 -2.70 14.49 9.11
CA ASP A 96 -3.88 13.98 8.40
C ASP A 96 -3.56 13.86 6.89
N ILE A 97 -2.78 14.81 6.34
CA ILE A 97 -2.20 14.72 5.00
C ILE A 97 -1.28 13.50 4.88
N ALA A 98 -0.37 13.30 5.84
CA ALA A 98 0.56 12.17 5.85
C ALA A 98 -0.19 10.83 5.84
N ALA A 99 -1.20 10.70 6.71
CA ALA A 99 -2.08 9.53 6.78
C ALA A 99 -2.76 9.25 5.44
N SER A 100 -3.32 10.28 4.81
CA SER A 100 -4.03 10.15 3.53
C SER A 100 -3.10 9.82 2.35
N ILE A 101 -1.89 10.41 2.26
CA ILE A 101 -0.90 10.04 1.22
C ILE A 101 -0.50 8.57 1.37
N LEU A 102 -0.20 8.12 2.60
CA LEU A 102 0.15 6.73 2.89
C LEU A 102 -1.00 5.77 2.57
N ALA A 103 -2.24 6.12 2.94
CA ALA A 103 -3.42 5.34 2.58
C ALA A 103 -3.58 5.24 1.06
N THR A 104 -3.51 6.37 0.35
CA THR A 104 -3.65 6.43 -1.12
C THR A 104 -2.68 5.48 -1.83
N VAL A 105 -1.39 5.56 -1.51
CA VAL A 105 -0.37 4.70 -2.12
C VAL A 105 -0.59 3.24 -1.75
N SER A 106 -0.87 2.95 -0.48
CA SER A 106 -1.05 1.58 0.02
C SER A 106 -2.29 0.91 -0.58
N PHE A 107 -3.44 1.57 -0.58
CA PHE A 107 -4.68 1.04 -1.15
C PHE A 107 -4.59 0.87 -2.67
N SER A 108 -3.91 1.78 -3.38
CA SER A 108 -3.67 1.63 -4.82
C SER A 108 -2.85 0.36 -5.11
N ILE A 109 -1.78 0.12 -4.35
CA ILE A 109 -0.93 -1.07 -4.50
C ILE A 109 -1.69 -2.35 -4.09
N GLY A 110 -2.43 -2.29 -2.98
CA GLY A 110 -3.21 -3.40 -2.45
C GLY A 110 -4.28 -3.89 -3.43
N ALA A 111 -5.09 -2.98 -3.97
CA ALA A 111 -6.11 -3.31 -4.98
C ALA A 111 -5.49 -3.90 -6.25
N HIS A 112 -4.37 -3.32 -6.72
CA HIS A 112 -3.69 -3.79 -7.92
C HIS A 112 -3.12 -5.22 -7.73
N VAL A 113 -2.43 -5.48 -6.62
CA VAL A 113 -1.86 -6.82 -6.37
C VAL A 113 -2.94 -7.86 -6.12
N ALA A 114 -4.05 -7.50 -5.47
CA ALA A 114 -5.18 -8.41 -5.26
C ALA A 114 -5.79 -8.85 -6.61
N THR A 115 -6.00 -7.90 -7.52
CA THR A 115 -6.51 -8.17 -8.88
C THR A 115 -5.56 -9.10 -9.64
N ILE A 116 -4.25 -8.85 -9.57
CA ILE A 116 -3.24 -9.70 -10.21
C ILE A 116 -3.25 -11.10 -9.60
N ALA A 117 -3.22 -11.21 -8.27
CA ALA A 117 -3.23 -12.49 -7.58
C ALA A 117 -4.46 -13.33 -7.94
N ALA A 118 -5.66 -12.71 -7.95
CA ALA A 118 -6.89 -13.34 -8.40
C ALA A 118 -6.80 -13.81 -9.86
N SER A 119 -6.33 -12.95 -10.78
CA SER A 119 -6.17 -13.29 -12.21
C SER A 119 -5.18 -14.43 -12.45
N GLN A 120 -4.18 -14.59 -11.58
CA GLN A 120 -3.13 -15.61 -11.68
C GLN A 120 -3.47 -16.87 -10.88
N ASN A 121 -4.64 -16.90 -10.21
CA ASN A 121 -5.07 -17.94 -9.29
C ASN A 121 -4.03 -18.21 -8.18
N VAL A 122 -3.51 -17.14 -7.60
CA VAL A 122 -2.53 -17.16 -6.51
C VAL A 122 -3.22 -16.68 -5.24
N LYS A 123 -3.08 -17.44 -4.15
CA LYS A 123 -3.71 -17.14 -2.85
C LYS A 123 -2.75 -16.55 -1.83
N THR A 124 -1.47 -16.41 -2.16
CA THR A 124 -0.46 -15.87 -1.24
C THR A 124 0.31 -14.75 -1.92
N VAL A 125 0.28 -13.56 -1.33
CA VAL A 125 1.05 -12.41 -1.77
C VAL A 125 2.13 -12.12 -0.74
N VAL A 126 3.37 -12.07 -1.19
CA VAL A 126 4.53 -11.74 -0.35
C VAL A 126 4.97 -10.33 -0.68
N PHE A 127 4.90 -9.42 0.29
CA PHE A 127 5.43 -8.06 0.14
C PHE A 127 6.88 -8.00 0.63
N VAL A 128 7.74 -7.45 -0.22
CA VAL A 128 9.16 -7.18 0.07
C VAL A 128 9.58 -5.82 -0.46
N GLY A 129 10.69 -5.27 0.04
CA GLY A 129 11.32 -4.03 -0.40
C GLY A 129 11.25 -2.89 0.62
N GLY A 130 12.04 -1.84 0.39
CA GLY A 130 12.41 -0.80 1.37
C GLY A 130 11.33 0.19 1.79
N PHE A 131 10.11 0.11 1.24
CA PHE A 131 9.01 1.03 1.54
C PHE A 131 7.83 0.28 2.14
N LEU A 132 8.14 -0.52 3.16
CA LEU A 132 7.20 -1.31 3.95
C LEU A 132 7.50 -1.01 5.43
N ASP A 133 6.49 -1.13 6.28
CA ASP A 133 6.63 -1.04 7.72
C ASP A 133 6.04 -2.28 8.38
N MET A 134 6.88 -3.12 8.96
CA MET A 134 6.37 -4.32 9.64
C MET A 134 5.45 -3.89 10.80
N ASN A 135 4.20 -4.33 10.78
CA ASN A 135 3.13 -3.96 11.73
C ASN A 135 2.75 -2.47 11.75
N GLY A 136 3.15 -1.69 10.74
CA GLY A 136 2.82 -0.27 10.66
C GLY A 136 1.61 0.04 9.78
N ILE A 137 1.47 1.32 9.43
CA ILE A 137 0.31 1.85 8.71
C ILE A 137 0.26 1.38 7.26
N ILE A 138 1.40 1.19 6.58
CA ILE A 138 1.43 0.69 5.20
C ILE A 138 0.98 -0.77 5.18
N ALA A 139 1.59 -1.61 6.02
CA ALA A 139 1.19 -3.01 6.13
C ALA A 139 -0.29 -3.15 6.47
N HIS A 140 -0.79 -2.38 7.43
CA HIS A 140 -2.21 -2.36 7.78
C HIS A 140 -3.11 -1.98 6.60
N ASN A 141 -2.78 -0.90 5.88
CA ASN A 141 -3.57 -0.45 4.74
C ASN A 141 -3.52 -1.42 3.54
N LEU A 142 -2.37 -2.04 3.27
CA LEU A 142 -2.25 -3.10 2.27
C LEU A 142 -3.16 -4.28 2.64
N MET A 143 -3.13 -4.72 3.90
CA MET A 143 -3.98 -5.81 4.38
C MET A 143 -5.46 -5.49 4.23
N ARG A 144 -5.86 -4.31 4.70
CA ARG A 144 -7.24 -3.85 4.58
C ARG A 144 -7.68 -3.80 3.11
N SER A 145 -6.86 -3.22 2.23
CA SER A 145 -7.16 -3.08 0.81
C SER A 145 -7.34 -4.41 0.08
N VAL A 146 -6.50 -5.41 0.38
CA VAL A 146 -6.59 -6.73 -0.27
C VAL A 146 -7.80 -7.51 0.25
N ASN A 147 -7.98 -7.53 1.57
CA ASN A 147 -9.06 -8.28 2.22
C ASN A 147 -10.46 -7.75 1.89
N LEU A 148 -10.56 -6.49 1.46
CA LEU A 148 -11.81 -5.85 1.06
C LEU A 148 -12.55 -6.64 -0.02
N PHE A 149 -11.85 -7.07 -1.08
CA PHE A 149 -12.46 -7.82 -2.20
C PHE A 149 -11.97 -9.25 -2.31
N HIS A 150 -10.83 -9.56 -1.69
CA HIS A 150 -10.16 -10.85 -1.82
C HIS A 150 -9.73 -11.39 -0.45
N PRO A 151 -10.67 -11.66 0.48
CA PRO A 151 -10.36 -12.17 1.82
C PRO A 151 -9.70 -13.56 1.82
N GLU A 152 -9.75 -14.28 0.69
CA GLU A 152 -9.06 -15.54 0.49
C GLU A 152 -7.55 -15.41 0.26
N ILE A 153 -7.04 -14.20 0.01
CA ILE A 153 -5.62 -13.95 -0.22
C ILE A 153 -4.90 -13.76 1.12
N THR A 154 -3.95 -14.65 1.40
CA THR A 154 -3.01 -14.49 2.51
C THR A 154 -1.91 -13.51 2.15
N LEU A 155 -1.63 -12.57 3.05
CA LEU A 155 -0.53 -11.63 2.94
C LEU A 155 0.63 -12.03 3.86
N VAL A 156 1.85 -11.92 3.34
CA VAL A 156 3.07 -12.24 4.09
C VAL A 156 4.08 -11.09 3.92
N ILE A 157 4.62 -10.62 5.04
CA ILE A 157 5.76 -9.71 5.10
C ILE A 157 6.87 -10.45 5.86
N PRO A 158 7.92 -10.95 5.19
CA PRO A 158 9.02 -11.65 5.85
C PRO A 158 9.85 -10.70 6.73
N GLU A 159 10.47 -11.16 7.81
CA GLU A 159 11.28 -10.32 8.71
C GLU A 159 12.39 -9.52 7.98
N ASN A 160 13.08 -10.14 7.01
CA ASN A 160 14.13 -9.52 6.21
C ASN A 160 13.62 -8.90 4.89
N TYR A 161 12.38 -8.41 4.88
CA TYR A 161 11.71 -7.87 3.69
C TYR A 161 12.52 -6.80 2.94
N HIS A 162 13.35 -6.02 3.64
CA HIS A 162 14.25 -5.01 3.03
C HIS A 162 15.39 -5.62 2.21
N PHE A 163 15.91 -6.77 2.61
CA PHE A 163 17.18 -7.31 2.11
C PHE A 163 17.00 -8.47 1.13
N PHE A 164 15.76 -8.79 0.75
CA PHE A 164 15.42 -10.00 -0.01
C PHE A 164 16.30 -10.19 -1.27
N GLY A 165 16.50 -9.13 -2.05
CA GLY A 165 17.35 -9.19 -3.25
C GLY A 165 18.83 -9.46 -2.94
N ALA A 166 19.38 -8.83 -1.89
CA ALA A 166 20.77 -9.03 -1.47
C ALA A 166 21.01 -10.45 -0.92
N ILE A 167 20.05 -10.97 -0.14
CA ILE A 167 20.08 -12.34 0.39
C ILE A 167 20.07 -13.35 -0.76
N GLY A 168 19.17 -13.17 -1.74
CA GLY A 168 19.10 -14.03 -2.92
C GLY A 168 20.40 -14.04 -3.74
N ALA A 169 21.01 -12.86 -3.92
CA ALA A 169 22.31 -12.76 -4.59
C ALA A 169 23.41 -13.50 -3.83
N ALA A 170 23.49 -13.34 -2.49
CA ALA A 170 24.48 -14.02 -1.66
C ALA A 170 24.34 -15.55 -1.69
N LEU A 171 23.10 -16.06 -1.66
CA LEU A 171 22.82 -17.50 -1.77
C LEU A 171 23.25 -18.06 -3.14
N SER A 172 23.00 -17.32 -4.22
CA SER A 172 23.36 -17.77 -5.58
C SER A 172 24.87 -17.95 -5.83
N VAL A 173 25.71 -17.35 -4.98
CA VAL A 173 27.17 -17.49 -5.02
C VAL A 173 27.65 -18.67 -4.18
N LYS A 174 26.92 -19.05 -3.11
CA LYS A 174 27.27 -20.20 -2.27
C LYS A 174 26.96 -21.54 -2.94
N ASP A 175 26.00 -21.57 -3.87
CA ASP A 175 25.62 -22.76 -4.63
C ASP A 175 26.48 -22.97 -5.89
N LYS A 176 27.58 -22.21 -6.04
CA LYS A 176 28.62 -22.38 -7.07
C LYS A 176 29.92 -22.85 -6.45
#